data_AF-A0A7W1U9E8-F1
#
_entry.id   AF-A0A7W1U9E8-F1
#
_cell.length_a   1.000
_cell.length_b   1.000
_cell.length_c   1.000
_cell.angle_alpha   90.00
_cell.angle_beta   90.00
_cell.angle_gamma   90.00
#
_symmetry.space_group_name_H-M   'P 1'
#
loop_
_entity.id
_entity.type
_entity.pdbx_description
1 polymer ?
#
loop_
_entity_poly.entity_id
_entity_poly.type
_entity_poly.pdbx_seq_one_letter_code
_entity_poly.pdbx_strand_id
1 'polypeptide(L)'
;MIFRRRTQKEISEKYQGNLDLYKKVQPWRLSRFLASFFALSLGIAAIIAFQKRGTEKFFNPGKLSRAHTSLADGCASCHGHPMDADQLRQVNFQKTLHDRLHNGVEFAPIDQHCASCHYEISQRTYTFHEPNVIRDRSCSVCHQEHRGAETMRIVASAQCASCHDDVGTMTASADKGRGLDWKNFHRHPHPPQQVVFDLPRPPAGYTQTFAAFWDGHPQFQLKREPVRDFDMLKFNHQRHFEADIPLVGGQRLACTFCHQPDTEGRYNNARITFAAQCQVCHSLQLDPKNPELTLPHGSTVAVHGFLHDLPARYADLALQKGITRPNEIRTFVTQQMLQLRERVRSGEDFENQIFFVADPYKLRPGTESRVRASFYGCALCHEVRPVANGAPSIPKPVFVDRWMPQAKFNHGAHTMVKCDDCHHATRSSLTSDVLMPGIESCVRCHSPQGKVVASCITCHSYHAPSSLAVAQTLPATTTVQQPNE
;
A
#
# COMPACT_ATOMS: atom_id res chain seq x y z
N MET A 1 48.45 78.81 -31.39
CA MET A 1 48.40 79.35 -30.02
C MET A 1 48.60 78.22 -29.04
N ILE A 2 49.73 78.20 -28.31
CA ILE A 2 50.10 77.14 -27.38
C ILE A 2 49.47 77.45 -26.02
N PHE A 3 48.63 76.55 -25.51
CA PHE A 3 48.04 76.67 -24.17
C PHE A 3 49.13 76.50 -23.09
N ARG A 4 49.38 77.55 -22.30
CA ARG A 4 50.30 77.53 -21.17
C ARG A 4 49.66 76.72 -20.03
N ARG A 5 50.21 75.54 -19.70
CA ARG A 5 49.82 74.78 -18.50
C ARG A 5 50.27 75.54 -17.26
N ARG A 6 49.33 75.82 -16.35
CA ARG A 6 49.60 76.41 -15.03
C ARG A 6 50.48 75.49 -14.20
N THR A 7 51.37 76.07 -13.41
CA THR A 7 52.28 75.33 -12.54
C THR A 7 51.54 74.80 -11.31
N GLN A 8 52.04 73.71 -10.73
CA GLN A 8 51.47 73.08 -9.53
C GLN A 8 51.41 74.04 -8.33
N LYS A 9 52.31 75.04 -8.30
CA LYS A 9 52.39 76.10 -7.29
C LYS A 9 51.25 77.13 -7.42
N GLU A 10 50.90 77.53 -8.65
CA GLU A 10 49.77 78.42 -8.93
C GLU A 10 48.42 77.75 -8.65
N ILE A 11 48.35 76.42 -8.74
CA ILE A 11 47.17 75.66 -8.35
C ILE A 11 47.05 75.60 -6.82
N SER A 12 48.17 75.44 -6.08
CA SER A 12 48.13 75.35 -4.62
C SER A 12 47.78 76.66 -3.91
N GLU A 13 48.20 77.82 -4.43
CA GLU A 13 47.87 79.13 -3.84
C GLU A 13 46.36 79.41 -3.87
N LYS A 14 45.64 78.92 -4.89
CA LYS A 14 44.17 79.03 -4.97
C LYS A 14 43.43 78.25 -3.87
N TYR A 15 44.04 77.21 -3.31
CA TYR A 15 43.42 76.35 -2.29
C TYR A 15 43.94 76.61 -0.87
N GLN A 16 44.91 77.52 -0.69
CA GLN A 16 45.51 77.83 0.61
C GLN A 16 44.49 78.40 1.62
N GLY A 17 43.49 79.14 1.16
CA GLY A 17 42.41 79.68 2.00
C GLY A 17 41.24 78.71 2.28
N ASN A 18 41.24 77.51 1.69
CA ASN A 18 40.13 76.54 1.81
C ASN A 18 40.42 75.37 2.76
N LEU A 19 41.57 75.36 3.44
CA LEU A 19 41.97 74.28 4.35
C LEU A 19 41.32 74.40 5.75
N ASP A 20 40.76 75.54 6.12
CA ASP A 20 40.05 75.73 7.39
C ASP A 20 38.64 75.08 7.43
N LEU A 21 38.10 74.68 6.27
CA LEU A 21 36.84 73.95 6.15
C LEU A 21 36.89 72.53 6.74
N TYR A 22 38.08 71.96 6.94
CA TYR A 22 38.26 70.60 7.48
C TYR A 22 38.41 70.55 9.01
N LYS A 23 38.58 71.69 9.70
CA LYS A 23 38.70 71.74 11.16
C LYS A 23 37.37 71.93 11.91
N LYS A 24 36.29 72.28 11.23
CA LYS A 24 34.96 72.43 11.84
C LYS A 24 34.07 71.26 11.46
N VAL A 25 33.63 70.49 12.46
CA VAL A 25 32.68 69.37 12.28
C VAL A 25 31.42 69.93 11.64
N GLN A 26 31.15 69.58 10.37
CA GLN A 26 29.95 70.06 9.68
C GLN A 26 28.70 69.61 10.47
N PRO A 27 27.80 70.52 10.87
CA PRO A 27 26.65 70.21 11.73
C PRO A 27 25.73 69.15 11.11
N TRP A 28 25.68 69.07 9.78
CA TRP A 28 24.94 68.03 9.06
C TRP A 28 25.54 66.63 9.20
N ARG A 29 26.88 66.50 9.23
CA ARG A 29 27.55 65.20 9.43
C ARG A 29 27.35 64.69 10.85
N LEU A 30 27.42 65.58 11.84
CA LEU A 30 27.15 65.23 13.23
C LEU A 30 25.67 64.86 13.43
N SER A 31 24.75 65.62 12.84
CA SER A 31 23.30 65.32 12.89
C SER A 31 22.97 63.98 12.24
N ARG A 32 23.59 63.67 11.07
CA ARG A 32 23.41 62.38 10.41
C ARG A 32 23.97 61.23 11.25
N PHE A 33 25.16 61.41 11.83
CA PHE A 33 25.76 60.41 12.71
C PHE A 33 24.90 60.17 13.95
N LEU A 34 24.45 61.23 14.63
CA LEU A 34 23.56 61.15 15.79
C LEU A 34 22.23 60.50 15.41
N ALA A 35 21.60 60.89 14.31
CA ALA A 35 20.35 60.27 13.85
C ALA A 35 20.54 58.77 13.54
N SER A 36 21.63 58.39 12.87
CA SER A 36 21.95 56.97 12.62
C SER A 36 22.25 56.21 13.90
N PHE A 37 22.98 56.82 14.84
CA PHE A 37 23.28 56.24 16.15
C PHE A 37 22.01 56.05 16.97
N PHE A 38 21.17 57.08 17.10
CA PHE A 38 19.88 56.98 17.78
C PHE A 38 18.96 55.97 17.11
N ALA A 39 18.88 55.91 15.78
CA ALA A 39 18.08 54.91 15.08
C ALA A 39 18.57 53.48 15.37
N LEU A 40 19.89 53.26 15.37
CA LEU A 40 20.49 51.96 15.70
C LEU A 40 20.25 51.60 17.17
N SER A 41 20.50 52.53 18.09
CA SER A 41 20.30 52.32 19.52
C SER A 41 18.83 52.11 19.87
N LEU A 42 17.91 52.82 19.21
CA LEU A 42 16.46 52.64 19.38
C LEU A 42 16.02 51.30 18.81
N GLY A 43 16.58 50.87 17.67
CA GLY A 43 16.36 49.54 17.10
C GLY A 43 16.84 48.42 18.03
N ILE A 44 18.06 48.54 18.57
CA ILE A 44 18.61 47.58 19.54
C ILE A 44 17.78 47.57 20.83
N ALA A 45 17.43 48.73 21.37
CA ALA A 45 16.60 48.85 22.56
C ALA A 45 15.20 48.25 22.34
N ALA A 46 14.61 48.46 21.15
CA ALA A 46 13.35 47.85 20.77
C ALA A 46 13.47 46.32 20.70
N ILE A 47 14.52 45.78 20.08
CA ILE A 47 14.76 44.32 20.03
C ILE A 47 14.89 43.74 21.45
N ILE A 48 15.68 44.36 22.33
CA ILE A 48 15.87 43.90 23.70
C ILE A 48 14.57 43.99 24.51
N ALA A 49 13.83 45.09 24.37
CA ALA A 49 12.54 45.26 25.04
C ALA A 49 11.52 44.23 24.54
N PHE A 50 11.50 43.92 23.25
CA PHE A 50 10.61 42.94 22.65
C PHE A 50 10.99 41.49 23.00
N GLN A 51 12.28 41.16 23.11
CA GLN A 51 12.71 39.86 23.61
C GLN A 51 12.30 39.63 25.08
N LYS A 52 12.26 40.69 25.90
CA LYS A 52 11.90 40.59 27.32
C LYS A 52 10.39 40.69 27.61
N ARG A 53 9.63 41.38 26.77
CA ARG A 53 8.21 41.72 27.02
C ARG A 53 7.26 41.43 25.85
N GLY A 54 7.77 41.02 24.70
CA GLY A 54 6.98 40.71 23.53
C GLY A 54 6.18 39.42 23.73
N THR A 55 4.91 39.45 23.37
CA THR A 55 4.06 38.26 23.34
C THR A 55 4.33 37.47 22.06
N GLU A 56 4.43 36.14 22.15
CA GLU A 56 4.68 35.23 21.02
C GLU A 56 3.67 35.37 19.86
N LYS A 57 2.48 35.94 20.14
CA LYS A 57 1.43 36.26 19.15
C LYS A 57 1.91 37.12 17.96
N PHE A 58 2.97 37.92 18.12
CA PHE A 58 3.47 38.78 17.05
C PHE A 58 4.14 38.00 15.90
N PHE A 59 4.72 36.84 16.20
CA PHE A 59 5.36 35.97 15.21
C PHE A 59 4.48 34.80 14.77
N ASN A 60 3.20 34.78 15.18
CA ASN A 60 2.32 33.65 14.91
C ASN A 60 2.02 33.57 13.39
N PRO A 61 2.50 32.53 12.68
CA PRO A 61 2.34 32.43 11.24
C PRO A 61 0.90 32.05 10.82
N GLY A 62 0.00 31.77 11.77
CA GLY A 62 -1.41 31.47 11.53
C GLY A 62 -2.02 30.54 12.58
N LYS A 63 -3.34 30.30 12.50
CA LYS A 63 -4.01 29.38 13.43
C LYS A 63 -3.54 27.94 13.22
N LEU A 64 -3.32 27.23 14.33
CA LEU A 64 -3.07 25.78 14.34
C LEU A 64 -4.31 25.00 13.89
N SER A 65 -4.07 23.78 13.43
CA SER A 65 -5.09 22.80 13.10
C SER A 65 -5.93 22.42 14.32
N ARG A 66 -7.13 21.88 14.07
CA ARG A 66 -8.09 21.43 15.08
C ARG A 66 -7.46 20.45 16.07
N ALA A 67 -6.61 19.56 15.58
CA ALA A 67 -5.93 18.55 16.40
C ALA A 67 -4.93 19.16 17.40
N HIS A 68 -4.35 20.32 17.06
CA HIS A 68 -3.37 21.01 17.89
C HIS A 68 -3.88 22.34 18.45
N THR A 69 -5.19 22.61 18.39
CA THR A 69 -5.74 23.90 18.83
C THR A 69 -5.49 24.16 20.32
N SER A 70 -5.40 23.11 21.15
CA SER A 70 -5.02 23.22 22.57
C SER A 70 -3.61 23.75 22.81
N LEU A 71 -2.73 23.69 21.80
CA LEU A 71 -1.35 24.17 21.84
C LEU A 71 -1.20 25.60 21.33
N ALA A 72 -2.30 26.28 20.95
CA ALA A 72 -2.25 27.57 20.26
C ALA A 72 -1.56 28.70 21.04
N ASP A 73 -1.56 28.63 22.38
CA ASP A 73 -0.91 29.59 23.26
C ASP A 73 0.44 29.09 23.84
N GLY A 74 0.90 27.90 23.43
CA GLY A 74 2.13 27.26 23.91
C GLY A 74 3.11 26.96 22.78
N CYS A 75 3.63 27.98 22.08
CA CYS A 75 4.50 27.77 20.92
C CYS A 75 5.79 26.98 21.26
N ALA A 76 6.28 27.12 22.50
CA ALA A 76 7.44 26.39 23.00
C ALA A 76 7.27 24.86 22.99
N SER A 77 6.03 24.35 22.96
CA SER A 77 5.74 22.92 22.83
C SER A 77 6.23 22.32 21.51
N CYS A 78 6.40 23.14 20.46
CA CYS A 78 6.91 22.70 19.16
C CYS A 78 8.22 23.38 18.78
N HIS A 79 8.39 24.67 19.10
CA HIS A 79 9.52 25.49 18.65
C HIS A 79 10.70 25.53 19.63
N GLY A 80 10.57 24.91 20.81
CA GLY A 80 11.52 25.05 21.91
C GLY A 80 11.42 26.41 22.62
N HIS A 81 12.15 26.59 23.71
CA HIS A 81 12.23 27.87 24.41
C HIS A 81 13.18 28.83 23.68
N PRO A 82 12.92 30.15 23.68
CA PRO A 82 13.88 31.14 23.18
C PRO A 82 15.25 30.94 23.83
N MET A 83 16.32 31.05 23.05
CA MET A 83 17.68 30.96 23.59
C MET A 83 17.88 31.98 24.71
N ASP A 84 18.43 31.53 25.84
CA ASP A 84 18.77 32.43 26.94
C ASP A 84 20.00 33.30 26.61
N ALA A 85 20.29 34.27 27.48
CA ALA A 85 21.39 35.22 27.28
C ALA A 85 22.79 34.56 27.27
N ASP A 86 22.96 33.41 27.90
CA ASP A 86 24.25 32.70 27.94
C ASP A 86 24.44 31.81 26.71
N GLN A 87 23.36 31.21 26.19
CA GLN A 87 23.35 30.54 24.90
C GLN A 87 23.67 31.52 23.76
N LEU A 88 23.07 32.72 23.78
CA LEU A 88 23.36 33.77 22.79
C LEU A 88 24.83 34.23 22.79
N ARG A 89 25.51 34.17 23.94
CA ARG A 89 26.96 34.47 24.05
C ARG A 89 27.85 33.39 23.43
N GLN A 90 27.35 32.16 23.33
CA GLN A 90 28.07 31.03 22.74
C GLN A 90 27.78 30.87 21.23
N VAL A 91 26.79 31.58 20.69
CA VAL A 91 26.48 31.55 19.26
C VAL A 91 27.57 32.27 18.47
N ASN A 92 28.36 31.52 17.71
CA ASN A 92 29.23 32.12 16.69
C ASN A 92 28.37 32.61 15.53
N PHE A 93 28.01 33.89 15.59
CA PHE A 93 27.11 34.54 14.63
C PHE A 93 27.52 34.33 13.17
N GLN A 94 28.83 34.38 12.85
CA GLN A 94 29.31 34.13 11.48
C GLN A 94 29.08 32.68 11.04
N LYS A 95 29.35 31.70 11.91
CA LYS A 95 29.11 30.28 11.62
C LYS A 95 27.62 30.01 11.43
N THR A 96 26.77 30.54 12.32
CA THR A 96 25.32 30.38 12.24
C THR A 96 24.72 31.08 11.03
N LEU A 97 25.22 32.25 10.64
CA LEU A 97 24.75 32.95 9.43
C LEU A 97 25.14 32.18 8.17
N HIS A 98 26.40 31.72 8.09
CA HIS A 98 26.89 30.92 6.97
C HIS A 98 26.11 29.61 6.84
N ASP A 99 25.92 28.91 7.96
CA ASP A 99 25.14 27.67 8.02
C ASP A 99 23.67 27.90 7.62
N ARG A 100 23.02 28.95 8.12
CA ARG A 100 21.62 29.26 7.74
C ARG A 100 21.46 29.65 6.27
N LEU A 101 22.43 30.35 5.68
CA LEU A 101 22.38 30.71 4.26
C LEU A 101 22.66 29.52 3.33
N HIS A 102 23.52 28.59 3.73
CA HIS A 102 23.93 27.47 2.87
C HIS A 102 23.14 26.18 3.12
N ASN A 103 22.79 25.89 4.38
CA ASN A 103 22.20 24.64 4.82
C ASN A 103 20.75 24.81 5.34
N GLY A 104 20.27 26.04 5.54
CA GLY A 104 18.91 26.34 6.02
C GLY A 104 18.77 26.27 7.55
N VAL A 105 17.53 26.21 8.04
CA VAL A 105 17.24 26.07 9.48
C VAL A 105 17.19 24.58 9.84
N GLU A 106 17.91 24.16 10.89
CA GLU A 106 17.79 22.80 11.43
C GLU A 106 16.40 22.60 12.05
N PHE A 107 15.58 21.76 11.41
CA PHE A 107 14.25 21.40 11.89
C PHE A 107 14.25 20.23 12.89
N ALA A 108 15.42 19.60 13.10
CA ALA A 108 15.56 18.44 13.98
C ALA A 108 14.95 18.64 15.39
N PRO A 109 15.08 19.81 16.05
CA PRO A 109 14.45 20.02 17.36
C PRO A 109 12.91 19.99 17.30
N ILE A 110 12.31 20.62 16.29
CA ILE A 110 10.85 20.63 16.10
C ILE A 110 10.37 19.21 15.77
N ASP A 111 11.08 18.50 14.89
CA ASP A 111 10.73 17.13 14.53
C ASP A 111 10.80 16.16 15.71
N GLN A 112 11.75 16.36 16.62
CA GLN A 112 11.85 15.59 17.87
C GLN A 112 10.65 15.82 18.78
N HIS A 113 10.18 17.07 18.94
CA HIS A 113 8.97 17.37 19.69
C HIS A 113 7.73 16.71 19.06
N CYS A 114 7.59 16.80 17.73
CA CYS A 114 6.52 16.10 17.01
C CYS A 114 6.58 14.59 17.26
N ALA A 115 7.75 13.97 17.08
CA ALA A 115 7.92 12.53 17.23
C ALA A 115 7.63 12.05 18.67
N SER A 116 8.12 12.77 19.68
CA SER A 116 7.89 12.46 21.10
C SER A 116 6.40 12.50 21.46
N CYS A 117 5.71 13.59 21.14
CA CYS A 117 4.29 13.72 21.48
C CYS A 117 3.43 12.69 20.74
N HIS A 118 3.69 12.46 19.44
CA HIS A 118 2.97 11.46 18.67
C HIS A 118 3.27 10.02 19.12
N TYR A 119 4.48 9.76 19.63
CA TYR A 119 4.82 8.48 20.25
C TYR A 119 4.02 8.26 21.53
N GLU A 120 3.93 9.24 22.43
CA GLU A 120 3.17 9.12 23.67
C GLU A 120 1.68 8.79 23.41
N ILE A 121 1.09 9.42 22.39
CA ILE A 121 -0.32 9.23 22.04
C ILE A 121 -0.57 7.87 21.36
N SER A 122 0.30 7.48 20.42
CA SER A 122 0.04 6.32 19.54
C SER A 122 0.79 5.06 19.93
N GLN A 123 1.81 5.17 20.79
CA GLN A 123 2.80 4.14 21.12
C GLN A 123 3.48 3.55 19.87
N ARG A 124 3.57 4.33 18.79
CA ARG A 124 4.18 3.95 17.52
C ARG A 124 5.32 4.88 17.16
N THR A 125 6.42 4.30 16.72
CA THR A 125 7.48 5.03 16.05
C THR A 125 7.14 5.16 14.57
N TYR A 126 7.26 6.38 14.05
CA TYR A 126 7.08 6.65 12.64
C TYR A 126 8.46 6.77 12.01
N THR A 127 8.94 5.70 11.36
CA THR A 127 10.16 5.78 10.55
C THR A 127 9.84 6.48 9.24
N PHE A 128 10.71 7.40 8.85
CA PHE A 128 10.32 8.41 7.88
C PHE A 128 10.19 7.88 6.45
N HIS A 129 10.98 6.91 6.01
CA HIS A 129 10.91 6.43 4.64
C HIS A 129 11.50 5.01 4.50
N GLU A 130 11.46 4.47 3.29
CA GLU A 130 12.22 3.28 2.92
C GLU A 130 13.72 3.44 3.24
N PRO A 131 14.45 2.35 3.54
CA PRO A 131 15.86 2.38 3.97
C PRO A 131 16.83 3.13 3.04
N ASN A 132 16.49 3.21 1.75
CA ASN A 132 17.33 3.85 0.73
C ASN A 132 17.05 5.34 0.52
N VAL A 133 16.30 6.00 1.41
CA VAL A 133 16.23 7.47 1.40
C VAL A 133 17.57 8.07 1.80
N ILE A 134 17.98 9.10 1.05
CA ILE A 134 19.33 9.67 1.13
C ILE A 134 19.46 10.77 2.18
N ARG A 135 18.35 11.40 2.56
CA ARG A 135 18.28 12.48 3.56
C ARG A 135 16.93 12.45 4.26
N ASP A 136 16.94 12.53 5.58
CA ASP A 136 15.72 12.72 6.35
C ASP A 136 15.13 14.11 6.06
N ARG A 137 13.81 14.19 6.07
CA ARG A 137 13.05 15.43 5.87
C ARG A 137 12.21 15.70 7.10
N SER A 138 12.06 16.99 7.41
CA SER A 138 11.24 17.39 8.55
C SER A 138 9.78 16.94 8.37
N CYS A 139 9.14 16.59 9.48
CA CYS A 139 7.71 16.32 9.57
C CYS A 139 6.91 17.45 8.89
N SER A 140 7.36 18.70 9.09
CA SER A 140 6.72 19.92 8.59
C SER A 140 6.73 20.06 7.07
N VAL A 141 7.58 19.33 6.35
CA VAL A 141 7.58 19.32 4.87
C VAL A 141 6.26 18.76 4.35
N CYS A 142 5.77 17.68 4.97
CA CYS A 142 4.53 17.01 4.60
C CYS A 142 3.36 17.48 5.48
N HIS A 143 3.56 17.51 6.80
CA HIS A 143 2.58 17.88 7.81
C HIS A 143 2.66 19.38 8.12
N GLN A 144 2.02 20.17 7.27
CA GLN A 144 2.07 21.63 7.36
C GLN A 144 1.04 22.16 8.35
N GLU A 145 1.55 22.73 9.45
CA GLU A 145 0.78 23.38 10.50
C GLU A 145 0.66 24.91 10.24
N HIS A 146 -0.13 25.62 11.05
CA HIS A 146 -0.43 27.06 10.95
C HIS A 146 -1.24 27.47 9.72
N ARG A 147 -1.96 26.52 9.11
CA ARG A 147 -2.76 26.78 7.90
C ARG A 147 -4.26 26.94 8.15
N GLY A 148 -4.68 27.02 9.40
CA GLY A 148 -6.08 27.21 9.78
C GLY A 148 -6.60 26.16 10.76
N ALA A 149 -7.76 26.43 11.34
CA ALA A 149 -8.34 25.68 12.46
C ALA A 149 -9.11 24.41 12.07
N GLU A 150 -8.97 23.94 10.83
CA GLU A 150 -9.60 22.69 10.38
C GLU A 150 -8.66 21.50 10.58
N THR A 151 -8.80 20.43 9.81
CA THR A 151 -7.83 19.33 9.84
C THR A 151 -6.47 19.79 9.32
N MET A 152 -5.40 19.24 9.87
CA MET A 152 -4.08 19.36 9.27
C MET A 152 -4.18 18.98 7.79
N ARG A 153 -3.68 19.86 6.91
CA ARG A 153 -3.95 19.75 5.50
C ARG A 153 -3.42 18.43 4.96
N ILE A 154 -4.23 17.74 4.17
CA ILE A 154 -3.84 16.55 3.43
C ILE A 154 -2.55 16.86 2.64
N VAL A 155 -1.57 15.95 2.74
CA VAL A 155 -0.30 16.05 2.01
C VAL A 155 -0.61 16.06 0.51
N ALA A 156 -0.22 17.14 -0.17
CA ALA A 156 -0.44 17.24 -1.61
C ALA A 156 0.66 16.49 -2.37
N SER A 157 0.37 16.12 -3.63
CA SER A 157 1.33 15.37 -4.46
C SER A 157 2.64 16.13 -4.68
N ALA A 158 2.62 17.48 -4.63
CA ALA A 158 3.82 18.30 -4.78
C ALA A 158 4.86 18.05 -3.68
N GLN A 159 4.45 17.76 -2.45
CA GLN A 159 5.38 17.39 -1.37
C GLN A 159 6.09 16.08 -1.71
N CYS A 160 5.38 15.10 -2.26
CA CYS A 160 5.97 13.83 -2.72
C CYS A 160 6.91 14.04 -3.92
N ALA A 161 6.46 14.81 -4.92
CA ALA A 161 7.20 15.11 -6.14
C ALA A 161 8.52 15.86 -5.85
N SER A 162 8.61 16.61 -4.75
CA SER A 162 9.86 17.29 -4.33
C SER A 162 11.08 16.37 -4.17
N CYS A 163 10.85 15.06 -4.03
CA CYS A 163 11.90 14.04 -4.09
C CYS A 163 11.66 13.04 -5.22
N HIS A 164 10.41 12.63 -5.47
CA HIS A 164 10.10 11.61 -6.48
C HIS A 164 10.13 12.12 -7.93
N ASP A 165 10.14 13.43 -8.16
CA ASP A 165 10.32 14.04 -9.49
C ASP A 165 11.74 14.64 -9.65
N ASP A 166 12.65 14.36 -8.69
CA ASP A 166 14.02 14.84 -8.72
C ASP A 166 15.01 13.74 -9.11
N VAL A 167 15.61 13.88 -10.29
CA VAL A 167 16.53 12.88 -10.86
C VAL A 167 17.75 12.66 -9.97
N GLY A 168 18.30 13.72 -9.36
CA GLY A 168 19.46 13.60 -8.46
C GLY A 168 19.15 12.76 -7.22
N THR A 169 18.04 13.07 -6.55
CA THR A 169 17.56 12.37 -5.36
C THR A 169 17.27 10.90 -5.65
N MET A 170 16.54 10.61 -6.73
CA MET A 170 16.16 9.24 -7.06
C MET A 170 17.34 8.40 -7.56
N THR A 171 18.31 8.99 -8.26
CA THR A 171 19.56 8.32 -8.65
C THR A 171 20.38 7.94 -7.41
N ALA A 172 20.62 8.89 -6.51
CA ALA A 172 21.36 8.62 -5.29
C ALA A 172 20.64 7.61 -4.37
N SER A 173 19.30 7.63 -4.36
CA SER A 173 18.48 6.63 -3.65
C SER A 173 18.61 5.23 -4.27
N ALA A 174 18.72 5.14 -5.60
CA ALA A 174 18.98 3.88 -6.29
C ALA A 174 20.36 3.32 -5.93
N ASP A 175 21.40 4.16 -5.98
CA ASP A 175 22.77 3.78 -5.65
C ASP A 175 22.89 3.30 -4.19
N LYS A 176 22.30 4.03 -3.24
CA LYS A 176 22.23 3.60 -1.83
C LYS A 176 21.49 2.27 -1.71
N GLY A 177 20.37 2.11 -2.41
CA GLY A 177 19.53 0.91 -2.36
C GLY A 177 20.21 -0.34 -2.89
N ARG A 178 21.10 -0.23 -3.89
CA ARG A 178 21.87 -1.37 -4.41
C ARG A 178 22.82 -1.98 -3.37
N GLY A 179 23.25 -1.20 -2.38
CA GLY A 179 24.12 -1.65 -1.30
C GLY A 179 23.40 -2.26 -0.08
N LEU A 180 22.06 -2.31 -0.09
CA LEU A 180 21.25 -2.78 1.05
C LEU A 180 20.66 -4.17 0.78
N ASP A 181 20.53 -4.99 1.84
CA ASP A 181 19.84 -6.27 1.76
C ASP A 181 18.36 -6.08 1.36
N TRP A 182 17.88 -6.92 0.45
CA TRP A 182 16.49 -6.93 -0.01
C TRP A 182 15.49 -7.07 1.15
N LYS A 183 15.86 -7.76 2.23
CA LYS A 183 15.02 -7.93 3.43
C LYS A 183 14.64 -6.61 4.08
N ASN A 184 15.48 -5.58 3.95
CA ASN A 184 15.18 -4.25 4.50
C ASN A 184 14.01 -3.56 3.78
N PHE A 185 13.71 -3.97 2.55
CA PHE A 185 12.58 -3.46 1.76
C PHE A 185 11.36 -4.40 1.80
N HIS A 186 11.54 -5.60 2.35
CA HIS A 186 10.49 -6.60 2.35
C HIS A 186 9.45 -6.26 3.41
N ARG A 187 8.21 -6.06 2.96
CA ARG A 187 7.08 -5.77 3.85
C ARG A 187 6.27 -7.04 4.00
N HIS A 188 6.30 -7.64 5.19
CA HIS A 188 5.56 -8.86 5.45
C HIS A 188 4.05 -8.66 5.30
N PRO A 189 3.33 -9.65 4.73
CA PRO A 189 1.88 -9.62 4.67
C PRO A 189 1.28 -9.60 6.08
N HIS A 190 0.13 -8.94 6.21
CA HIS A 190 -0.60 -8.90 7.45
C HIS A 190 -2.09 -9.21 7.21
N PRO A 191 -2.64 -10.27 7.83
CA PRO A 191 -1.99 -11.15 8.81
C PRO A 191 -0.97 -12.13 8.17
N PRO A 192 0.00 -12.68 8.93
CA PRO A 192 1.10 -13.51 8.39
C PRO A 192 0.66 -14.78 7.64
N GLN A 193 -0.58 -15.22 7.83
CA GLN A 193 -1.15 -16.40 7.19
C GLN A 193 -1.65 -16.14 5.75
N GLN A 194 -1.66 -14.88 5.29
CA GLN A 194 -2.03 -14.55 3.92
C GLN A 194 -1.05 -15.16 2.93
N VAL A 195 -1.58 -15.87 1.94
CA VAL A 195 -0.84 -16.31 0.76
C VAL A 195 -0.73 -15.11 -0.18
N VAL A 196 0.45 -14.51 -0.22
CA VAL A 196 0.74 -13.37 -1.11
C VAL A 196 1.70 -13.78 -2.20
N PHE A 197 1.56 -13.11 -3.34
CA PHE A 197 2.46 -13.28 -4.47
C PHE A 197 3.55 -12.22 -4.40
N ASP A 198 4.74 -12.62 -3.94
CA ASP A 198 5.89 -11.72 -3.84
C ASP A 198 6.73 -11.74 -5.10
N LEU A 199 6.84 -10.57 -5.73
CA LEU A 199 7.73 -10.36 -6.87
C LEU A 199 9.08 -9.80 -6.40
N PRO A 200 10.18 -10.16 -7.08
CA PRO A 200 11.49 -9.64 -6.74
C PRO A 200 11.52 -8.12 -6.93
N ARG A 201 12.11 -7.40 -5.97
CA ARG A 201 12.36 -5.97 -6.11
C ARG A 201 13.42 -5.74 -7.21
N PRO A 202 13.22 -4.79 -8.14
CA PRO A 202 14.26 -4.43 -9.10
C PRO A 202 15.56 -4.00 -8.39
N PRO A 203 16.76 -4.27 -8.95
CA PRO A 203 18.04 -3.91 -8.31
C PRO A 203 18.16 -2.42 -7.97
N ALA A 204 17.72 -1.55 -8.88
CA ALA A 204 17.68 -0.10 -8.65
C ALA A 204 16.53 0.35 -7.73
N GLY A 205 15.60 -0.54 -7.39
CA GLY A 205 14.36 -0.20 -6.72
C GLY A 205 13.34 0.49 -7.61
N TYR A 206 12.32 1.06 -6.98
CA TYR A 206 11.27 1.85 -7.64
C TYR A 206 11.67 3.33 -7.68
N THR A 207 12.75 3.64 -8.40
CA THR A 207 13.39 4.97 -8.39
C THR A 207 13.18 5.77 -9.69
N GLN A 208 12.18 5.41 -10.49
CA GLN A 208 11.80 6.19 -11.65
C GLN A 208 11.19 7.52 -11.21
N THR A 209 11.56 8.62 -11.88
CA THR A 209 11.04 9.95 -11.57
C THR A 209 9.70 10.20 -12.24
N PHE A 210 8.79 10.86 -11.54
CA PHE A 210 7.49 11.26 -12.09
C PHE A 210 6.85 12.39 -11.29
N ALA A 211 6.07 13.23 -11.98
CA ALA A 211 5.42 14.39 -11.39
C ALA A 211 4.05 14.06 -10.79
N ALA A 212 3.29 13.14 -11.40
CA ALA A 212 1.93 12.81 -10.97
C ALA A 212 1.53 11.36 -11.27
N PHE A 213 0.42 10.92 -10.69
CA PHE A 213 -0.13 9.59 -10.95
C PHE A 213 -0.48 9.36 -12.42
N TRP A 214 -1.10 10.34 -13.07
CA TRP A 214 -1.48 10.28 -14.49
C TRP A 214 -0.35 10.68 -15.44
N ASP A 215 0.81 11.10 -14.91
CA ASP A 215 1.93 11.62 -15.70
C ASP A 215 3.27 11.07 -15.17
N GLY A 216 3.73 9.98 -15.79
CA GLY A 216 5.01 9.36 -15.50
C GLY A 216 5.02 8.29 -14.41
N HIS A 217 3.93 8.08 -13.65
CA HIS A 217 3.89 7.04 -12.63
C HIS A 217 4.18 5.65 -13.22
N PRO A 218 5.08 4.86 -12.62
CA PRO A 218 5.43 3.55 -13.16
C PRO A 218 4.23 2.60 -13.13
N GLN A 219 4.14 1.74 -14.14
CA GLN A 219 3.11 0.69 -14.16
C GLN A 219 3.25 -0.24 -12.95
N PHE A 220 2.13 -0.80 -12.46
CA PHE A 220 2.14 -1.78 -11.37
C PHE A 220 3.02 -2.98 -11.74
N GLN A 221 3.76 -3.52 -10.77
CA GLN A 221 4.74 -4.57 -11.04
C GLN A 221 4.11 -5.80 -11.72
N LEU A 222 2.90 -6.19 -11.30
CA LEU A 222 2.10 -7.27 -11.91
C LEU A 222 1.80 -7.08 -13.41
N LYS A 223 1.89 -5.85 -13.92
CA LYS A 223 1.71 -5.52 -15.33
C LYS A 223 3.02 -5.28 -16.09
N ARG A 224 4.11 -4.98 -15.38
CA ARG A 224 5.44 -4.85 -15.99
C ARG A 224 6.08 -6.21 -16.22
N GLU A 225 5.87 -7.12 -15.28
CA GLU A 225 6.37 -8.48 -15.33
C GLU A 225 5.32 -9.42 -15.95
N PRO A 226 5.72 -10.46 -16.70
CA PRO A 226 4.79 -11.46 -17.26
C PRO A 226 4.33 -12.45 -16.16
N VAL A 227 3.64 -11.93 -15.15
CA VAL A 227 3.19 -12.70 -14.00
C VAL A 227 2.02 -13.60 -14.40
N ARG A 228 2.11 -14.88 -14.03
CA ARG A 228 1.03 -15.84 -14.17
C ARG A 228 0.68 -16.43 -12.82
N ASP A 229 -0.59 -16.71 -12.61
CA ASP A 229 -1.02 -17.56 -11.50
C ASP A 229 -0.50 -18.99 -11.75
N PHE A 230 0.14 -19.55 -10.71
CA PHE A 230 0.71 -20.88 -10.73
C PHE A 230 -0.28 -21.94 -10.22
N ASP A 231 -1.50 -21.55 -9.83
CA ASP A 231 -2.55 -22.50 -9.51
C ASP A 231 -2.80 -23.43 -10.71
N MET A 232 -2.90 -24.72 -10.38
CA MET A 232 -3.08 -25.80 -11.34
C MET A 232 -4.56 -26.15 -11.55
N LEU A 233 -5.46 -25.48 -10.84
CA LEU A 233 -6.90 -25.58 -11.06
C LEU A 233 -7.22 -25.16 -12.49
N LYS A 234 -8.03 -25.96 -13.19
CA LYS A 234 -8.58 -25.63 -14.50
C LYS A 234 -9.89 -24.88 -14.29
N PHE A 235 -9.83 -23.57 -14.45
CA PHE A 235 -10.94 -22.65 -14.26
C PHE A 235 -10.90 -21.59 -15.36
N ASN A 236 -12.07 -21.18 -15.81
CA ASN A 236 -12.22 -20.28 -16.95
C ASN A 236 -13.37 -19.32 -16.65
N HIS A 237 -13.07 -18.05 -16.39
CA HIS A 237 -14.10 -17.05 -16.11
C HIS A 237 -15.06 -16.90 -17.29
N GLN A 238 -14.55 -16.77 -18.51
CA GLN A 238 -15.37 -16.64 -19.72
C GLN A 238 -16.48 -17.69 -19.78
N ARG A 239 -16.13 -18.98 -19.59
CA ARG A 239 -17.09 -20.09 -19.60
C ARG A 239 -18.19 -19.96 -18.54
N HIS A 240 -17.84 -19.51 -17.34
CA HIS A 240 -18.78 -19.37 -16.21
C HIS A 240 -19.73 -18.19 -16.36
N PHE A 241 -19.47 -17.25 -17.27
CA PHE A 241 -20.35 -16.11 -17.55
C PHE A 241 -21.16 -16.27 -18.84
N GLU A 242 -21.07 -17.42 -19.52
CA GLU A 242 -21.87 -17.72 -20.71
C GLU A 242 -23.37 -17.85 -20.42
N ALA A 243 -24.19 -17.59 -21.43
CA ALA A 243 -25.64 -17.51 -21.28
C ALA A 243 -26.34 -18.86 -21.03
N ASP A 244 -25.66 -19.97 -21.33
CA ASP A 244 -26.15 -21.35 -21.15
C ASP A 244 -25.92 -21.89 -19.73
N ILE A 245 -25.19 -21.15 -18.88
CA ILE A 245 -25.00 -21.52 -17.48
C ILE A 245 -26.33 -21.37 -16.70
N PRO A 246 -26.77 -22.40 -15.94
CA PRO A 246 -28.00 -22.34 -15.17
C PRO A 246 -28.03 -21.19 -14.16
N LEU A 247 -29.22 -20.61 -13.95
CA LEU A 247 -29.43 -19.57 -12.96
C LEU A 247 -29.29 -20.13 -11.54
N VAL A 248 -28.62 -19.40 -10.67
CA VAL A 248 -28.50 -19.68 -9.24
C VAL A 248 -29.45 -18.73 -8.49
N GLY A 249 -30.44 -19.28 -7.80
CA GLY A 249 -31.46 -18.46 -7.13
C GLY A 249 -32.28 -17.58 -8.09
N GLY A 250 -32.42 -17.99 -9.36
CA GLY A 250 -33.12 -17.20 -10.38
C GLY A 250 -32.30 -16.06 -10.99
N GLN A 251 -31.02 -15.94 -10.63
CA GLN A 251 -30.12 -14.91 -11.15
C GLN A 251 -28.92 -15.52 -11.89
N ARG A 252 -28.36 -14.76 -12.83
CA ARG A 252 -27.07 -15.10 -13.44
C ARG A 252 -25.94 -14.91 -12.42
N LEU A 253 -24.84 -15.62 -12.62
CA LEU A 253 -23.66 -15.45 -11.78
C LEU A 253 -23.16 -14.00 -11.87
N ALA A 254 -22.89 -13.41 -10.71
CA ALA A 254 -22.24 -12.12 -10.57
C ALA A 254 -20.83 -12.34 -9.97
N CYS A 255 -19.93 -11.38 -10.16
CA CYS A 255 -18.58 -11.45 -9.60
C CYS A 255 -18.59 -11.68 -8.07
N THR A 256 -19.57 -11.08 -7.39
CA THR A 256 -19.79 -11.18 -5.94
C THR A 256 -20.23 -12.56 -5.45
N PHE A 257 -20.64 -13.45 -6.35
CA PHE A 257 -20.96 -14.83 -5.99
C PHE A 257 -19.70 -15.58 -5.50
N CYS A 258 -18.57 -15.37 -6.18
CA CYS A 258 -17.29 -15.95 -5.80
C CYS A 258 -16.43 -14.98 -4.98
N HIS A 259 -16.31 -13.73 -5.44
CA HIS A 259 -15.47 -12.72 -4.80
C HIS A 259 -16.28 -11.90 -3.81
N GLN A 260 -16.24 -12.29 -2.53
CA GLN A 260 -16.94 -11.55 -1.49
C GLN A 260 -16.03 -10.47 -0.88
N PRO A 261 -16.56 -9.26 -0.59
CA PRO A 261 -15.83 -8.24 0.13
C PRO A 261 -15.70 -8.61 1.61
N ASP A 262 -14.62 -8.14 2.25
CA ASP A 262 -14.53 -8.09 3.70
C ASP A 262 -15.34 -6.92 4.29
N THR A 263 -15.30 -6.81 5.62
CA THR A 263 -15.98 -5.76 6.39
C THR A 263 -15.53 -4.34 6.05
N GLU A 264 -14.39 -4.17 5.39
CA GLU A 264 -13.86 -2.87 4.96
C GLU A 264 -14.06 -2.64 3.45
N GLY A 265 -14.87 -3.48 2.80
CA GLY A 265 -15.16 -3.38 1.37
C GLY A 265 -13.98 -3.77 0.48
N ARG A 266 -12.97 -4.48 1.02
CA ARG A 266 -11.87 -5.04 0.23
C ARG A 266 -12.25 -6.44 -0.24
N TYR A 267 -12.19 -6.65 -1.55
CA TYR A 267 -12.45 -7.97 -2.13
C TYR A 267 -11.22 -8.89 -1.98
N ASN A 268 -11.49 -10.20 -1.89
CA ASN A 268 -10.51 -11.32 -1.83
C ASN A 268 -9.90 -11.67 -0.46
N ASN A 269 -10.42 -11.14 0.66
CA ASN A 269 -10.00 -11.62 1.98
C ASN A 269 -10.76 -12.88 2.44
N ALA A 270 -11.94 -13.16 1.88
CA ALA A 270 -12.64 -14.43 2.10
C ALA A 270 -12.19 -15.44 1.05
N ARG A 271 -11.51 -16.50 1.50
CA ARG A 271 -10.98 -17.55 0.61
C ARG A 271 -12.12 -18.29 -0.09
N ILE A 272 -12.03 -18.40 -1.42
CA ILE A 272 -12.96 -19.21 -2.22
C ILE A 272 -12.79 -20.68 -1.83
N THR A 273 -13.90 -21.35 -1.59
CA THR A 273 -13.94 -22.78 -1.26
C THR A 273 -14.90 -23.52 -2.19
N PHE A 274 -14.60 -24.79 -2.43
CA PHE A 274 -15.46 -25.64 -3.24
C PHE A 274 -16.89 -25.71 -2.70
N ALA A 275 -17.03 -25.94 -1.39
CA ALA A 275 -18.34 -26.14 -0.77
C ALA A 275 -19.24 -24.90 -0.87
N ALA A 276 -18.68 -23.69 -0.72
CA ALA A 276 -19.48 -22.47 -0.72
C ALA A 276 -19.73 -21.92 -2.13
N GLN A 277 -18.78 -22.03 -3.07
CA GLN A 277 -18.88 -21.38 -4.38
C GLN A 277 -19.07 -22.36 -5.55
N CYS A 278 -18.53 -23.58 -5.49
CA CYS A 278 -18.56 -24.49 -6.65
C CYS A 278 -19.71 -25.50 -6.53
N GLN A 279 -19.97 -26.01 -5.32
CA GLN A 279 -20.82 -27.17 -5.10
C GLN A 279 -22.30 -26.96 -5.49
N VAL A 280 -22.77 -25.71 -5.56
CA VAL A 280 -24.14 -25.38 -6.00
C VAL A 280 -24.43 -25.82 -7.43
N CYS A 281 -23.41 -25.81 -8.29
CA CYS A 281 -23.49 -26.24 -9.69
C CYS A 281 -22.70 -27.54 -9.92
N HIS A 282 -21.59 -27.74 -9.21
CA HIS A 282 -20.72 -28.91 -9.29
C HIS A 282 -20.94 -29.80 -8.06
N SER A 283 -22.05 -30.55 -8.02
CA SER A 283 -22.49 -31.24 -6.81
C SER A 283 -21.63 -32.44 -6.38
N LEU A 284 -20.74 -32.94 -7.23
CA LEU A 284 -20.04 -34.23 -7.08
C LEU A 284 -21.00 -35.41 -6.88
N GLN A 285 -22.23 -35.31 -7.37
CA GLN A 285 -23.18 -36.41 -7.33
C GLN A 285 -22.65 -37.58 -8.17
N LEU A 286 -22.64 -38.76 -7.55
CA LEU A 286 -22.12 -39.98 -8.15
C LEU A 286 -23.18 -40.69 -8.99
N ASP A 287 -24.42 -40.72 -8.51
CA ASP A 287 -25.51 -41.44 -9.14
C ASP A 287 -26.72 -40.50 -9.42
N PRO A 288 -27.03 -40.23 -10.70
CA PRO A 288 -28.20 -39.43 -11.09
C PRO A 288 -29.55 -39.91 -10.54
N LYS A 289 -29.71 -41.21 -10.26
CA LYS A 289 -30.94 -41.74 -9.66
C LYS A 289 -31.02 -41.53 -8.14
N ASN A 290 -29.86 -41.30 -7.52
CA ASN A 290 -29.69 -41.14 -6.08
C ASN A 290 -28.91 -39.85 -5.83
N PRO A 291 -29.55 -38.69 -6.05
CA PRO A 291 -28.85 -37.41 -6.11
C PRO A 291 -28.17 -37.00 -4.80
N GLU A 292 -28.55 -37.63 -3.69
CA GLU A 292 -27.99 -37.43 -2.36
C GLU A 292 -26.61 -38.10 -2.18
N LEU A 293 -26.26 -39.04 -3.05
CA LEU A 293 -25.00 -39.76 -3.00
C LEU A 293 -23.90 -38.95 -3.70
N THR A 294 -23.20 -38.10 -2.94
CA THR A 294 -22.11 -37.24 -3.43
C THR A 294 -20.74 -37.74 -2.98
N LEU A 295 -19.72 -37.59 -3.84
CA LEU A 295 -18.33 -37.87 -3.48
C LEU A 295 -17.79 -36.82 -2.50
N PRO A 296 -16.92 -37.22 -1.54
CA PRO A 296 -16.23 -36.27 -0.68
C PRO A 296 -15.22 -35.45 -1.50
N HIS A 297 -15.13 -34.14 -1.24
CA HIS A 297 -14.14 -33.26 -1.88
C HIS A 297 -12.92 -33.01 -0.97
N GLY A 298 -11.74 -32.86 -1.58
CA GLY A 298 -10.51 -32.42 -0.88
C GLY A 298 -9.60 -33.54 -0.35
N SER A 299 -9.97 -34.82 -0.49
CA SER A 299 -9.11 -35.95 -0.14
C SER A 299 -9.29 -37.11 -1.13
N THR A 300 -8.24 -37.42 -1.89
CA THR A 300 -8.27 -38.54 -2.84
C THR A 300 -8.36 -39.88 -2.13
N VAL A 301 -7.78 -40.01 -0.94
CA VAL A 301 -7.91 -41.20 -0.08
C VAL A 301 -9.35 -41.38 0.39
N ALA A 302 -10.05 -40.30 0.76
CA ALA A 302 -11.44 -40.38 1.16
C ALA A 302 -12.36 -40.77 -0.01
N VAL A 303 -12.10 -40.25 -1.22
CA VAL A 303 -12.82 -40.67 -2.43
C VAL A 303 -12.55 -42.13 -2.75
N HIS A 304 -11.29 -42.56 -2.76
CA HIS A 304 -10.91 -43.95 -2.99
C HIS A 304 -11.61 -44.90 -2.00
N GLY A 305 -11.54 -44.62 -0.69
CA GLY A 305 -12.26 -45.38 0.33
C GLY A 305 -13.78 -45.36 0.15
N PHE A 306 -14.35 -44.21 -0.20
CA PHE A 306 -15.79 -44.10 -0.50
C PHE A 306 -16.21 -45.03 -1.64
N LEU A 307 -15.39 -45.15 -2.69
CA LEU A 307 -15.66 -46.01 -3.84
C LEU A 307 -15.54 -47.50 -3.49
N HIS A 308 -14.57 -47.86 -2.65
CA HIS A 308 -14.44 -49.23 -2.13
C HIS A 308 -15.61 -49.65 -1.23
N ASP A 309 -16.18 -48.70 -0.48
CA ASP A 309 -17.30 -48.94 0.45
C ASP A 309 -18.69 -48.62 -0.14
N LEU A 310 -18.83 -48.52 -1.47
CA LEU A 310 -20.10 -48.17 -2.12
C LEU A 310 -21.33 -48.98 -1.64
N PRO A 311 -21.25 -50.32 -1.44
CA PRO A 311 -22.39 -51.07 -0.93
C PRO A 311 -22.88 -50.57 0.43
N ALA A 312 -21.97 -50.18 1.32
CA ALA A 312 -22.33 -49.60 2.62
C ALA A 312 -22.96 -48.21 2.44
N ARG A 313 -22.45 -47.38 1.51
CA ARG A 313 -23.05 -46.07 1.20
C ARG A 313 -24.47 -46.16 0.66
N TYR A 314 -24.76 -47.17 -0.17
CA TYR A 314 -26.13 -47.43 -0.60
C TYR A 314 -27.02 -47.98 0.52
N ALA A 315 -26.46 -48.73 1.49
CA ALA A 315 -27.21 -49.17 2.66
C ALA A 315 -27.59 -47.98 3.56
N ASP A 316 -26.65 -47.06 3.79
CA ASP A 316 -26.90 -45.79 4.52
C ASP A 316 -27.98 -44.97 3.81
N LEU A 317 -27.92 -44.88 2.48
CA LEU A 317 -28.93 -44.19 1.67
C LEU A 317 -30.31 -44.87 1.76
N ALA A 318 -30.36 -46.21 1.78
CA ALA A 318 -31.62 -46.95 1.95
C ALA A 318 -32.29 -46.58 3.28
N LEU A 319 -31.51 -46.52 4.37
CA LEU A 319 -31.99 -46.09 5.68
C LEU A 319 -32.51 -44.64 5.65
N GLN A 320 -31.79 -43.73 5.00
CA GLN A 320 -32.22 -42.35 4.82
C GLN A 320 -33.54 -42.23 4.03
N LYS A 321 -33.76 -43.13 3.06
CA LYS A 321 -35.01 -43.24 2.29
C LYS A 321 -36.13 -43.99 3.04
N GLY A 322 -35.92 -44.33 4.32
CA GLY A 322 -36.91 -44.97 5.17
C GLY A 322 -36.99 -46.50 5.04
N ILE A 323 -36.06 -47.12 4.32
CA ILE A 323 -35.99 -48.59 4.17
C ILE A 323 -35.26 -49.13 5.40
N THR A 324 -35.99 -49.76 6.32
CA THR A 324 -35.45 -50.20 7.62
C THR A 324 -35.30 -51.71 7.75
N ARG A 325 -35.95 -52.51 6.89
CA ARG A 325 -35.88 -53.97 6.97
C ARG A 325 -34.58 -54.50 6.34
N PRO A 326 -33.80 -55.38 7.02
CA PRO A 326 -32.51 -55.85 6.50
C PRO A 326 -32.55 -56.50 5.12
N ASN A 327 -33.60 -57.27 4.81
CA ASN A 327 -33.76 -57.89 3.50
C ASN A 327 -34.04 -56.86 2.40
N GLU A 328 -34.87 -55.84 2.70
CA GLU A 328 -35.19 -54.77 1.75
C GLU A 328 -33.97 -53.88 1.48
N ILE A 329 -33.16 -53.58 2.50
CA ILE A 329 -31.88 -52.89 2.35
C ILE A 329 -30.95 -53.68 1.43
N ARG A 330 -30.81 -54.99 1.67
CA ARG A 330 -29.96 -55.86 0.82
C ARG A 330 -30.44 -55.85 -0.64
N THR A 331 -31.75 -55.99 -0.87
CA THR A 331 -32.33 -55.93 -2.21
C THR A 331 -32.07 -54.57 -2.87
N PHE A 332 -32.27 -53.47 -2.14
CA PHE A 332 -31.98 -52.12 -2.63
C PHE A 332 -30.51 -51.99 -3.05
N VAL A 333 -29.57 -52.34 -2.17
CA VAL A 333 -28.13 -52.26 -2.44
C VAL A 333 -27.75 -53.10 -3.66
N THR A 334 -28.22 -54.35 -3.76
CA THR A 334 -27.95 -55.20 -4.92
C THR A 334 -28.47 -54.57 -6.22
N GLN A 335 -29.67 -54.00 -6.21
CA GLN A 335 -30.24 -53.33 -7.38
C GLN A 335 -29.43 -52.09 -7.79
N GLN A 336 -29.04 -51.24 -6.84
CA GLN A 336 -28.22 -50.05 -7.15
C GLN A 336 -26.84 -50.44 -7.70
N MET A 337 -26.18 -51.43 -7.09
CA MET A 337 -24.88 -51.91 -7.55
C MET A 337 -24.93 -52.54 -8.95
N LEU A 338 -26.00 -53.27 -9.29
CA LEU A 338 -26.19 -53.81 -10.64
C LEU A 338 -26.36 -52.68 -11.66
N GLN A 339 -27.19 -51.68 -11.37
CA GLN A 339 -27.40 -50.53 -12.24
C GLN A 339 -26.14 -49.67 -12.42
N LEU A 340 -25.25 -49.66 -11.44
CA LEU A 340 -23.96 -48.97 -11.54
C LEU A 340 -22.98 -49.77 -12.42
N ARG A 341 -22.92 -51.10 -12.27
CA ARG A 341 -22.10 -51.99 -13.12
C ARG A 341 -22.54 -52.04 -14.57
N GLU A 342 -23.83 -51.86 -14.86
CA GLU A 342 -24.32 -51.73 -16.23
C GLU A 342 -23.76 -50.48 -16.93
N ARG A 343 -23.42 -49.44 -16.16
CA ARG A 343 -22.79 -48.21 -16.69
C ARG A 343 -21.27 -48.36 -16.82
N VAL A 344 -20.65 -49.21 -16.01
CA VAL A 344 -19.19 -49.26 -15.86
C VAL A 344 -18.69 -50.69 -15.74
N ARG A 345 -17.79 -51.12 -16.63
CA ARG A 345 -17.48 -52.53 -16.88
C ARG A 345 -16.80 -53.22 -15.70
N SER A 346 -16.06 -52.48 -14.86
CA SER A 346 -15.41 -52.97 -13.64
C SER A 346 -15.27 -51.86 -12.58
N GLY A 347 -14.91 -52.22 -11.34
CA GLY A 347 -14.66 -51.24 -10.26
C GLY A 347 -13.44 -50.35 -10.53
N GLU A 348 -12.39 -50.90 -11.12
CA GLU A 348 -11.19 -50.16 -11.54
C GLU A 348 -11.49 -49.24 -12.73
N ASP A 349 -12.33 -49.68 -13.67
CA ASP A 349 -12.86 -48.84 -14.74
C ASP A 349 -13.69 -47.67 -14.16
N PHE A 350 -14.40 -47.90 -13.05
CA PHE A 350 -15.20 -46.86 -12.39
C PHE A 350 -14.38 -45.82 -11.65
N GLU A 351 -13.41 -46.25 -10.86
CA GLU A 351 -12.50 -45.32 -10.20
C GLU A 351 -11.71 -44.51 -11.23
N ASN A 352 -11.23 -45.15 -12.29
CA ASN A 352 -10.54 -44.44 -13.37
C ASN A 352 -11.44 -43.41 -14.07
N GLN A 353 -12.72 -43.73 -14.29
CA GLN A 353 -13.68 -42.78 -14.83
C GLN A 353 -13.91 -41.58 -13.92
N ILE A 354 -13.90 -41.77 -12.60
CA ILE A 354 -14.09 -40.69 -11.63
C ILE A 354 -12.86 -39.78 -11.58
N PHE A 355 -11.66 -40.35 -11.52
CA PHE A 355 -10.46 -39.55 -11.34
C PHE A 355 -9.93 -38.93 -12.64
N PHE A 356 -9.93 -39.66 -13.75
CA PHE A 356 -9.16 -39.28 -14.94
C PHE A 356 -9.99 -38.76 -16.12
N VAL A 357 -11.31 -38.93 -16.12
CA VAL A 357 -12.17 -38.42 -17.22
C VAL A 357 -12.48 -36.94 -16.99
N ALA A 358 -12.05 -36.10 -17.95
CA ALA A 358 -12.19 -34.65 -17.85
C ALA A 358 -13.61 -34.14 -18.09
N ASP A 359 -14.47 -34.88 -18.80
CA ASP A 359 -15.90 -34.53 -18.94
C ASP A 359 -16.72 -35.81 -19.09
N PRO A 360 -17.20 -36.40 -17.98
CA PRO A 360 -18.00 -37.63 -18.04
C PRO A 360 -19.39 -37.41 -18.66
N TYR A 361 -19.79 -36.16 -18.93
CA TYR A 361 -21.12 -35.79 -19.41
C TYR A 361 -21.12 -35.07 -20.76
N LYS A 362 -19.99 -35.03 -21.48
CA LYS A 362 -19.92 -34.45 -22.82
C LYS A 362 -21.07 -35.03 -23.66
N LEU A 363 -22.05 -34.17 -23.95
CA LEU A 363 -23.37 -34.53 -24.45
C LEU A 363 -23.28 -35.62 -25.52
N ARG A 364 -23.92 -36.78 -25.27
CA ARG A 364 -24.30 -37.67 -26.38
C ARG A 364 -25.31 -36.89 -27.23
N PRO A 365 -25.10 -36.71 -28.54
CA PRO A 365 -26.05 -36.01 -29.40
C PRO A 365 -27.44 -36.65 -29.27
N GLY A 366 -28.47 -35.86 -28.95
CA GLY A 366 -29.87 -36.30 -28.96
C GLY A 366 -30.52 -36.65 -27.60
N THR A 367 -29.90 -36.31 -26.46
CA THR A 367 -30.59 -36.40 -25.15
C THR A 367 -30.82 -35.01 -24.56
N GLU A 368 -32.07 -34.53 -24.63
CA GLU A 368 -32.51 -33.39 -23.84
C GLU A 368 -32.49 -33.79 -22.37
N SER A 369 -31.50 -33.32 -21.62
CA SER A 369 -31.50 -33.49 -20.17
C SER A 369 -31.19 -32.17 -19.50
N ARG A 370 -32.24 -31.58 -18.91
CA ARG A 370 -32.21 -30.48 -17.93
C ARG A 370 -31.61 -30.92 -16.58
N VAL A 371 -30.78 -31.95 -16.55
CA VAL A 371 -30.09 -32.37 -15.32
C VAL A 371 -28.89 -31.46 -15.15
N ARG A 372 -28.88 -30.68 -14.06
CA ARG A 372 -27.70 -29.96 -13.56
C ARG A 372 -26.53 -30.94 -13.63
N ALA A 373 -25.52 -30.61 -14.43
CA ALA A 373 -24.45 -31.54 -14.74
C ALA A 373 -23.79 -32.04 -13.44
N SER A 374 -23.97 -33.33 -13.21
CA SER A 374 -23.60 -34.06 -12.00
C SER A 374 -22.11 -34.41 -12.06
N PHE A 375 -21.26 -33.39 -12.12
CA PHE A 375 -19.83 -33.57 -12.40
C PHE A 375 -19.13 -34.32 -11.26
N TYR A 376 -18.83 -35.60 -11.45
CA TYR A 376 -18.00 -36.38 -10.53
C TYR A 376 -16.53 -36.52 -11.00
N GLY A 377 -16.21 -36.07 -12.22
CA GLY A 377 -14.88 -36.19 -12.81
C GLY A 377 -13.86 -35.23 -12.19
N CYS A 378 -12.84 -35.75 -11.49
CA CYS A 378 -11.82 -34.92 -10.84
C CYS A 378 -10.94 -34.17 -11.85
N ALA A 379 -10.57 -34.83 -12.96
CA ALA A 379 -9.71 -34.28 -14.00
C ALA A 379 -10.30 -33.09 -14.78
N LEU A 380 -11.60 -32.83 -14.63
CA LEU A 380 -12.27 -31.65 -15.17
C LEU A 380 -11.61 -30.37 -14.62
N CYS A 381 -11.46 -30.32 -13.30
CA CYS A 381 -10.92 -29.17 -12.59
C CYS A 381 -9.46 -29.36 -12.18
N HIS A 382 -9.02 -30.59 -11.93
CA HIS A 382 -7.70 -30.87 -11.39
C HIS A 382 -6.74 -31.48 -12.42
N GLU A 383 -5.45 -31.30 -12.19
CA GLU A 383 -4.44 -32.23 -12.67
C GLU A 383 -4.44 -33.45 -11.76
N VAL A 384 -4.56 -34.64 -12.35
CA VAL A 384 -4.65 -35.90 -11.60
C VAL A 384 -3.49 -36.79 -12.03
N ARG A 385 -2.67 -37.21 -11.06
CA ARG A 385 -1.48 -38.03 -11.28
C ARG A 385 -1.72 -39.45 -10.78
N PRO A 386 -1.50 -40.48 -11.62
CA PRO A 386 -1.66 -41.86 -11.19
C PRO A 386 -0.62 -42.22 -10.12
N VAL A 387 -1.00 -43.09 -9.20
CA VAL A 387 -0.13 -43.68 -8.18
C VAL A 387 -0.32 -45.19 -8.25
N ALA A 388 0.76 -45.96 -8.32
CA ALA A 388 0.66 -47.42 -8.35
C ALA A 388 0.08 -47.94 -7.04
N ASN A 389 -0.95 -48.80 -7.14
CA ASN A 389 -1.58 -49.48 -6.01
C ASN A 389 -2.12 -48.54 -4.90
N GLY A 390 -2.63 -47.36 -5.26
CA GLY A 390 -3.22 -46.43 -4.29
C GLY A 390 -4.04 -45.33 -4.94
N ALA A 391 -4.66 -44.50 -4.09
CA ALA A 391 -5.43 -43.36 -4.53
C ALA A 391 -4.58 -42.40 -5.39
N PRO A 392 -5.13 -41.84 -6.49
CA PRO A 392 -4.43 -40.85 -7.29
C PRO A 392 -3.98 -39.64 -6.48
N SER A 393 -2.93 -38.98 -6.94
CA SER A 393 -2.42 -37.75 -6.35
C SER A 393 -2.98 -36.54 -7.10
N ILE A 394 -3.53 -35.60 -6.35
CA ILE A 394 -4.02 -34.31 -6.87
C ILE A 394 -3.27 -33.19 -6.14
N PRO A 395 -2.49 -32.35 -6.85
CA PRO A 395 -1.88 -31.18 -6.25
C PRO A 395 -2.94 -30.27 -5.62
N LYS A 396 -2.68 -29.81 -4.40
CA LYS A 396 -3.59 -28.89 -3.70
C LYS A 396 -3.58 -27.52 -4.40
N PRO A 397 -4.75 -26.98 -4.81
CA PRO A 397 -4.84 -25.62 -5.33
C PRO A 397 -4.32 -24.59 -4.33
N VAL A 398 -3.66 -23.55 -4.84
CA VAL A 398 -3.07 -22.47 -4.05
C VAL A 398 -3.64 -21.16 -4.54
N PHE A 399 -4.64 -20.67 -3.81
CA PHE A 399 -5.23 -19.37 -4.06
C PHE A 399 -4.36 -18.28 -3.45
N VAL A 400 -3.99 -17.29 -4.27
CA VAL A 400 -3.38 -16.04 -3.79
C VAL A 400 -4.47 -15.21 -3.13
N ASP A 401 -4.34 -14.97 -1.82
CA ASP A 401 -5.28 -14.13 -1.06
C ASP A 401 -5.16 -12.67 -1.47
N ARG A 402 -3.93 -12.22 -1.79
CA ARG A 402 -3.67 -10.82 -2.14
C ARG A 402 -2.53 -10.64 -3.13
N TRP A 403 -2.88 -10.21 -4.34
CA TRP A 403 -1.94 -9.93 -5.43
C TRP A 403 -1.13 -8.63 -5.24
N MET A 404 -1.72 -7.63 -4.59
CA MET A 404 -1.04 -6.35 -4.29
C MET A 404 -1.07 -6.09 -2.78
N PRO A 405 -0.20 -6.74 -1.98
CA PRO A 405 -0.28 -6.74 -0.53
C PRO A 405 -0.27 -5.33 0.08
N GLN A 406 0.52 -4.43 -0.51
CA GLN A 406 0.70 -3.06 -0.03
C GLN A 406 -0.33 -2.05 -0.57
N ALA A 407 -1.17 -2.43 -1.55
CA ALA A 407 -2.17 -1.52 -2.08
C ALA A 407 -3.29 -1.28 -1.07
N LYS A 408 -3.85 -0.07 -1.00
CA LYS A 408 -5.05 0.24 -0.19
C LYS A 408 -6.22 0.69 -1.06
N PHE A 409 -6.58 -0.12 -2.04
CA PHE A 409 -7.73 0.15 -2.89
C PHE A 409 -9.05 -0.19 -2.18
N ASN A 410 -10.04 0.71 -2.30
CA ASN A 410 -11.36 0.58 -1.70
C ASN A 410 -12.42 0.37 -2.80
N HIS A 411 -12.95 -0.86 -2.92
CA HIS A 411 -14.00 -1.15 -3.90
C HIS A 411 -15.35 -0.54 -3.52
N GLY A 412 -15.59 -0.24 -2.24
CA GLY A 412 -16.80 0.44 -1.76
C GLY A 412 -17.00 1.83 -2.40
N ALA A 413 -15.89 2.55 -2.62
CA ALA A 413 -15.90 3.83 -3.34
C ALA A 413 -16.16 3.68 -4.85
N HIS A 414 -16.12 2.45 -5.38
CA HIS A 414 -16.25 2.12 -6.81
C HIS A 414 -17.46 1.24 -7.10
N THR A 415 -18.45 1.19 -6.20
CA THR A 415 -19.66 0.34 -6.33
C THR A 415 -20.51 0.63 -7.57
N MET A 416 -20.39 1.83 -8.13
CA MET A 416 -21.09 2.24 -9.35
C MET A 416 -20.34 1.86 -10.65
N VAL A 417 -19.15 1.27 -10.54
CA VAL A 417 -18.32 0.83 -11.67
C VAL A 417 -18.44 -0.69 -11.80
N LYS A 418 -18.58 -1.21 -13.03
CA LYS A 418 -18.64 -2.65 -13.24
C LYS A 418 -17.26 -3.26 -13.01
N CYS A 419 -17.19 -4.39 -12.31
CA CYS A 419 -15.93 -5.09 -12.07
C CYS A 419 -15.16 -5.36 -13.37
N ASP A 420 -15.88 -5.75 -14.44
CA ASP A 420 -15.28 -6.09 -15.74
C ASP A 420 -14.67 -4.87 -16.47
N ASP A 421 -15.06 -3.64 -16.12
CA ASP A 421 -14.48 -2.44 -16.72
C ASP A 421 -12.99 -2.26 -16.34
N CYS A 422 -12.56 -2.88 -15.23
CA CYS A 422 -11.17 -2.89 -14.77
C CYS A 422 -10.51 -4.26 -14.88
N HIS A 423 -11.23 -5.33 -14.52
CA HIS A 423 -10.64 -6.68 -14.43
C HIS A 423 -10.69 -7.46 -15.75
N HIS A 424 -11.61 -7.12 -16.66
CA HIS A 424 -11.84 -7.84 -17.92
C HIS A 424 -11.95 -9.37 -17.75
N ALA A 425 -12.49 -9.79 -16.60
CA ALA A 425 -12.54 -11.18 -16.18
C ALA A 425 -13.39 -12.05 -17.12
N THR A 426 -14.46 -11.50 -17.71
CA THR A 426 -15.35 -12.28 -18.58
C THR A 426 -14.70 -12.67 -19.91
N ARG A 427 -13.49 -12.19 -20.18
CA ARG A 427 -12.70 -12.52 -21.39
C ARG A 427 -11.58 -13.53 -21.09
N SER A 428 -11.33 -13.82 -19.82
CA SER A 428 -10.25 -14.73 -19.41
C SER A 428 -10.68 -16.18 -19.54
N SER A 429 -9.88 -16.93 -20.29
CA SER A 429 -10.11 -18.35 -20.53
C SER A 429 -9.18 -19.26 -19.73
N LEU A 430 -8.24 -18.70 -18.98
CA LEU A 430 -7.19 -19.42 -18.26
C LEU A 430 -7.14 -19.01 -16.79
N THR A 431 -7.05 -19.98 -15.89
CA THR A 431 -6.78 -19.74 -14.45
C THR A 431 -5.51 -18.93 -14.23
N SER A 432 -4.49 -19.19 -15.05
CA SER A 432 -3.18 -18.55 -14.94
C SER A 432 -3.19 -17.04 -15.23
N ASP A 433 -4.30 -16.49 -15.74
CA ASP A 433 -4.41 -15.06 -16.04
C ASP A 433 -4.51 -14.24 -14.75
N VAL A 434 -3.57 -13.31 -14.55
CA VAL A 434 -3.64 -12.38 -13.42
C VAL A 434 -4.48 -11.15 -13.80
N LEU A 435 -5.76 -11.21 -13.45
CA LEU A 435 -6.79 -10.23 -13.81
C LEU A 435 -6.76 -8.96 -12.93
N MET A 436 -5.59 -8.55 -12.47
CA MET A 436 -5.43 -7.26 -11.80
C MET A 436 -5.40 -6.13 -12.84
N PRO A 437 -6.02 -4.96 -12.61
CA PRO A 437 -5.95 -3.84 -13.55
C PRO A 437 -4.55 -3.22 -13.60
N GLY A 438 -4.23 -2.56 -14.71
CA GLY A 438 -3.10 -1.63 -14.81
C GLY A 438 -3.51 -0.18 -14.51
N ILE A 439 -2.52 0.71 -14.42
CA ILE A 439 -2.73 2.13 -14.08
C ILE A 439 -3.70 2.83 -15.04
N GLU A 440 -3.73 2.40 -16.30
CA GLU A 440 -4.58 2.95 -17.35
C GLU A 440 -6.08 2.86 -17.01
N SER A 441 -6.49 1.84 -16.24
CA SER A 441 -7.88 1.70 -15.79
C SER A 441 -8.24 2.81 -14.80
N CYS A 442 -7.29 3.21 -13.95
CA CYS A 442 -7.47 4.23 -12.94
C CYS A 442 -7.39 5.64 -13.54
N VAL A 443 -6.38 5.90 -14.40
CA VAL A 443 -6.09 7.22 -14.99
C VAL A 443 -7.26 7.77 -15.81
N ARG A 444 -8.11 6.90 -16.37
CA ARG A 444 -9.36 7.31 -17.05
C ARG A 444 -10.24 8.22 -16.20
N CYS A 445 -10.31 7.98 -14.90
CA CYS A 445 -11.09 8.78 -13.95
C CYS A 445 -10.18 9.65 -13.06
N HIS A 446 -9.10 9.07 -12.56
CA HIS A 446 -8.13 9.69 -11.66
C HIS A 446 -7.08 10.51 -12.42
N SER A 447 -7.54 11.54 -13.12
CA SER A 447 -6.73 12.49 -13.89
C SER A 447 -7.47 13.83 -14.02
N PRO A 448 -6.80 14.91 -14.46
CA PRO A 448 -7.46 16.17 -14.76
C PRO A 448 -8.63 16.02 -15.76
N GLN A 449 -8.48 15.13 -16.74
CA GLN A 449 -9.50 14.83 -17.75
C GLN A 449 -10.67 14.04 -17.14
N GLY A 450 -10.38 13.06 -16.29
CA GLY A 450 -11.38 12.24 -15.61
C GLY A 450 -12.08 12.94 -14.43
N LYS A 451 -11.58 14.11 -14.01
CA LYS A 451 -12.13 14.99 -12.97
C LYS A 451 -12.25 14.35 -11.57
N VAL A 452 -11.58 13.22 -11.33
CA VAL A 452 -11.41 12.65 -10.00
C VAL A 452 -10.00 12.93 -9.51
N VAL A 453 -9.89 13.49 -8.31
CA VAL A 453 -8.58 13.80 -7.71
C VAL A 453 -7.77 12.53 -7.52
N ALA A 454 -6.50 12.57 -7.92
CA ALA A 454 -5.54 11.48 -7.69
C ALA A 454 -4.30 12.02 -6.98
N SER A 455 -4.37 12.09 -5.66
CA SER A 455 -3.20 12.41 -4.83
C SER A 455 -2.41 11.15 -4.52
N CYS A 456 -1.09 11.25 -4.33
CA CYS A 456 -0.23 10.10 -4.02
C CYS A 456 -0.75 9.29 -2.82
N ILE A 457 -1.24 9.99 -1.79
CA ILE A 457 -1.78 9.39 -0.56
C ILE A 457 -3.13 8.68 -0.74
N THR A 458 -3.78 8.82 -1.90
CA THR A 458 -5.03 8.11 -2.21
C THR A 458 -4.79 6.60 -2.29
N CYS A 459 -3.60 6.21 -2.77
CA CYS A 459 -3.22 4.80 -2.97
C CYS A 459 -2.14 4.34 -2.00
N HIS A 460 -1.22 5.23 -1.62
CA HIS A 460 -0.05 4.88 -0.84
C HIS A 460 -0.15 5.35 0.61
N SER A 461 0.36 4.53 1.54
CA SER A 461 0.62 4.90 2.92
C SER A 461 2.13 5.08 3.13
N TYR A 462 2.52 6.17 3.78
CA TYR A 462 3.92 6.64 3.75
C TYR A 462 4.66 6.59 5.10
N HIS A 463 4.03 6.10 6.16
CA HIS A 463 4.76 5.66 7.34
C HIS A 463 5.05 4.18 7.23
N ALA A 464 6.31 3.78 7.49
CA ALA A 464 6.61 2.37 7.67
C ALA A 464 5.80 1.84 8.85
N PRO A 465 5.27 0.59 8.79
CA PRO A 465 4.81 -0.10 9.99
C PRO A 465 5.95 -0.07 11.00
N SER A 466 5.64 0.19 12.27
CA SER A 466 6.63 0.16 13.35
C SER A 466 7.38 -1.17 13.28
N SER A 467 8.63 -1.13 12.82
CA SER A 467 9.47 -2.32 12.87
C SER A 467 9.71 -2.59 14.35
N LEU A 468 9.45 -3.82 14.79
CA LEU A 468 9.84 -4.29 16.13
C LEU A 468 11.38 -4.38 16.28
N ALA A 469 12.15 -3.70 15.43
CA ALA A 469 13.59 -3.84 15.29
C ALA A 469 14.26 -2.52 14.90
N VAL A 470 13.99 -1.42 15.60
CA VAL A 470 14.98 -0.34 15.82
C VAL A 470 14.79 0.24 17.22
N ALA A 471 14.93 -0.59 18.24
CA ALA A 471 15.22 -0.14 19.59
C ALA A 471 16.74 -0.14 19.78
N GLN A 472 17.45 0.73 19.07
CA GLN A 472 18.88 0.98 19.28
C GLN A 472 19.26 2.25 18.52
N THR A 473 19.10 3.40 19.17
CA THR A 473 19.91 4.63 19.06
C THR A 473 19.10 5.82 19.56
N LEU A 474 18.78 5.83 20.85
CA LEU A 474 18.74 7.09 21.59
C LEU A 474 20.07 7.16 22.35
N PRO A 475 20.89 8.20 22.18
CA PRO A 475 22.06 8.37 23.04
C PRO A 475 21.56 8.55 24.47
N ALA A 476 21.94 7.63 25.35
CA ALA A 476 21.66 7.75 26.77
C ALA A 476 22.28 9.05 27.28
N THR A 477 21.42 9.93 27.81
CA THR A 477 21.82 11.11 28.55
C THR A 477 22.75 10.67 29.68
N THR A 478 23.98 11.19 29.65
CA THR A 478 25.00 10.90 30.65
C THR A 478 24.58 11.57 31.96
N THR A 479 24.02 10.79 32.89
CA THR A 479 23.77 11.24 34.25
C THR A 479 25.12 11.34 34.96
N VAL A 480 25.61 12.57 35.17
CA VAL A 480 26.77 12.82 36.03
C VAL A 480 26.33 12.60 37.48
N GLN A 481 26.77 11.50 38.08
CA GLN A 481 26.75 11.32 39.53
C GLN A 481 27.79 12.26 40.15
N GLN A 482 27.35 13.15 41.04
CA GLN A 482 28.22 13.82 42.00
C GLN A 482 28.78 12.77 42.99
N PRO A 483 30.09 12.80 43.31
CA PRO A 483 30.60 12.08 44.46
C PRO A 483 30.26 12.85 45.74
N ASN A 484 29.78 12.11 46.74
CA ASN A 484 29.68 12.56 48.12
C ASN A 484 31.07 12.94 48.65
N GLU A 485 31.24 14.19 49.05
CA GLU A 485 31.77 14.65 50.35
C GLU A 485 31.56 16.16 50.52
#